data_AF-A0A924QAL4-F1
#
_entry.id   AF-A0A924QAL4-F1
#
_cell.length_a   1.000
_cell.length_b   1.000
_cell.length_c   1.000
_cell.angle_alpha   90.00
_cell.angle_beta   90.00
_cell.angle_gamma   90.00
#
_symmetry.space_group_name_H-M   'P 1'
#
loop_
_entity.id
_entity.type
_entity.pdbx_description
1 polymer ?
#
loop_
_entity_poly.entity_id
_entity_poly.type
_entity_poly.pdbx_seq_one_letter_code
_entity_poly.pdbx_strand_id
1 'polypeptide(L)'
;MNIRSTLFALLSSLPLAATVFAQSADPTVAAATHVPPTIAVGQISQLRTDFANAGFDPIPANSIRLSICGAHTYYRSNGVTPPGGYGTNFTWTHATSDCWEGINKAVIAAGAGGMITLDYIGQLATTAPQTTSVDMEVIANPASFTNENRVNNDAIATLAVAGQLPAKHPRNERAPRKGDQWR
;
A
#
# COMPACT_ATOMS: atom_id res chain seq x y z
N MET A 1 6.94 33.31 75.00
CA MET A 1 8.03 34.07 74.34
C MET A 1 8.59 33.21 73.22
N ASN A 2 8.51 33.70 71.97
CA ASN A 2 9.18 33.27 70.71
C ASN A 2 8.90 31.83 70.19
N ILE A 3 7.98 31.58 69.24
CA ILE A 3 7.90 31.82 67.77
C ILE A 3 8.95 31.05 66.94
N ARG A 4 8.46 30.39 65.86
CA ARG A 4 9.09 29.96 64.57
C ARG A 4 9.20 28.43 64.44
N SER A 5 8.87 27.75 63.34
CA SER A 5 8.32 28.08 62.03
C SER A 5 7.84 26.78 61.35
N THR A 6 6.83 26.90 60.50
CA THR A 6 6.32 25.97 59.47
C THR A 6 7.38 25.22 58.67
N LEU A 7 7.10 23.95 58.28
CA LEU A 7 7.34 23.50 56.90
C LEU A 7 6.45 22.30 56.49
N PHE A 8 5.66 22.54 55.45
CA PHE A 8 4.86 21.60 54.65
C PHE A 8 5.81 20.82 53.72
N ALA A 9 5.70 19.49 53.63
CA ALA A 9 6.33 18.72 52.57
C ALA A 9 5.30 17.78 51.94
N LEU A 10 4.58 18.30 50.95
CA LEU A 10 3.75 17.52 50.04
C LEU A 10 4.69 16.97 48.95
N LEU A 11 5.12 15.70 49.07
CA LEU A 11 5.85 15.02 47.99
C LEU A 11 4.83 14.60 46.93
N SER A 12 4.67 15.43 45.90
CA SER A 12 4.00 15.08 44.65
C SER A 12 4.87 14.14 43.83
N SER A 13 4.58 12.84 43.87
CA SER A 13 5.12 11.86 42.94
C SER A 13 4.55 12.12 41.54
N LEU A 14 5.34 12.75 40.67
CA LEU A 14 5.05 12.80 39.23
C LEU A 14 5.18 11.40 38.64
N PRO A 15 4.17 10.86 37.93
CA PRO A 15 4.42 9.76 37.02
C PRO A 15 5.21 10.30 35.82
N LEU A 16 6.44 9.79 35.62
CA LEU A 16 7.13 9.92 34.34
C LEU A 16 6.25 9.24 33.29
N ALA A 17 5.57 10.04 32.48
CA ALA A 17 4.98 9.56 31.24
C ALA A 17 6.15 9.14 30.33
N ALA A 18 6.47 7.85 30.33
CA ALA A 18 7.30 7.28 29.30
C ALA A 18 6.54 7.45 27.98
N THR A 19 6.95 8.42 27.16
CA THR A 19 6.57 8.46 25.75
C THR A 19 7.21 7.25 25.09
N VAL A 20 6.45 6.15 25.01
CA VAL A 20 6.78 5.06 24.11
C VAL A 20 6.59 5.61 22.70
N PHE A 21 7.70 5.97 22.04
CA PHE A 21 7.68 6.11 20.60
C PHE A 21 7.55 4.69 20.04
N ALA A 22 6.41 4.37 19.43
CA ALA A 22 6.37 3.26 18.50
C ALA A 22 7.40 3.59 17.41
N GLN A 23 8.56 2.92 17.45
CA GLN A 23 9.54 3.03 16.38
C GLN A 23 8.87 2.41 15.14
N SER A 24 8.58 3.24 14.15
CA SER A 24 8.30 2.73 12.81
C SER A 24 9.50 1.89 12.40
N ALA A 25 9.25 0.72 11.83
CA ALA A 25 10.30 -0.05 11.16
C ALA A 25 10.88 0.80 10.01
N ASP A 26 12.17 0.65 9.77
CA ASP A 26 12.98 1.45 8.85
C ASP A 26 13.71 0.52 7.88
N PRO A 27 13.35 0.44 6.58
CA PRO A 27 12.26 1.13 5.88
C PRO A 27 10.86 0.60 6.22
N THR A 28 9.81 1.18 5.65
CA THR A 28 8.46 0.60 5.74
C THR A 28 7.68 0.73 4.43
N VAL A 29 6.77 -0.22 4.21
CA VAL A 29 5.67 -0.10 3.25
C VAL A 29 4.34 -0.22 3.98
N ALA A 30 3.36 0.59 3.58
CA ALA A 30 2.06 0.66 4.23
C ALA A 30 0.93 0.94 3.22
N ALA A 31 -0.30 0.73 3.67
CA ALA A 31 -1.52 1.20 3.00
C ALA A 31 -1.69 0.73 1.54
N ALA A 32 -1.48 -0.56 1.26
CA ALA A 32 -1.75 -1.13 -0.07
C ALA A 32 -3.26 -1.16 -0.38
N THR A 33 -3.65 -0.61 -1.52
CA THR A 33 -5.05 -0.57 -1.98
C THR A 33 -5.16 -0.61 -3.51
N HIS A 34 -6.22 -1.26 -4.00
CA HIS A 34 -6.57 -1.24 -5.41
C HIS A 34 -7.64 -0.17 -5.67
N VAL A 35 -7.42 0.68 -6.68
CA VAL A 35 -8.33 1.75 -7.05
C VAL A 35 -8.70 1.64 -8.53
N PRO A 36 -9.95 1.25 -8.87
CA PRO A 36 -11.01 0.79 -7.96
C PRO A 36 -10.75 -0.63 -7.38
N PRO A 37 -11.34 -0.99 -6.23
CA PRO A 37 -11.13 -2.30 -5.60
C PRO A 37 -11.87 -3.45 -6.30
N THR A 38 -12.74 -3.11 -7.26
CA THR A 38 -13.45 -4.04 -8.13
C THR A 38 -13.40 -3.54 -9.56
N ILE A 39 -13.02 -4.41 -10.49
CA ILE A 39 -12.96 -4.13 -11.93
C ILE A 39 -13.71 -5.18 -12.73
N ALA A 40 -14.10 -4.89 -13.97
CA ALA A 40 -14.55 -5.91 -14.91
C ALA A 40 -13.37 -6.53 -15.66
N VAL A 41 -13.58 -7.67 -16.32
CA VAL A 41 -12.59 -8.24 -17.27
C VAL A 41 -12.20 -7.19 -18.31
N GLY A 42 -10.89 -7.04 -18.54
CA GLY A 42 -10.29 -6.06 -19.46
C GLY A 42 -10.21 -4.63 -18.92
N GLN A 43 -10.72 -4.34 -17.72
CA GLN A 43 -10.55 -3.04 -17.07
C GLN A 43 -9.29 -3.01 -16.22
N ILE A 44 -8.82 -1.79 -15.92
CA ILE A 44 -7.61 -1.55 -15.11
C ILE A 44 -8.01 -1.15 -13.68
N SER A 45 -7.31 -1.73 -12.71
CA SER A 45 -7.21 -1.18 -11.35
C SER A 45 -5.77 -0.78 -11.09
N GLN A 46 -5.58 0.33 -10.39
CA GLN A 46 -4.26 0.76 -9.96
C GLN A 46 -4.03 0.35 -8.50
N LEU A 47 -3.04 -0.52 -8.26
CA LEU A 47 -2.47 -0.72 -6.94
C LEU A 47 -1.75 0.56 -6.52
N ARG A 48 -1.97 0.99 -5.29
CA ARG A 48 -1.29 2.11 -4.62
C ARG A 48 -0.79 1.60 -3.28
N THR A 49 0.46 1.87 -2.97
CA THR A 49 1.08 1.54 -1.68
C THR A 49 2.07 2.64 -1.33
N ASP A 50 2.23 2.95 -0.06
CA ASP A 50 3.15 3.99 0.39
C ASP A 50 4.46 3.35 0.84
N PHE A 51 5.58 3.90 0.38
CA PHE A 51 6.91 3.57 0.89
C PHE A 51 7.46 4.76 1.67
N ALA A 52 8.15 4.49 2.78
CA ALA A 52 8.87 5.51 3.51
C ALA A 52 10.20 4.98 4.08
N ASN A 53 11.23 5.82 3.99
CA ASN A 53 12.36 5.78 4.91
C ASN A 53 11.96 6.55 6.17
N ALA A 54 11.35 5.86 7.14
CA ALA A 54 10.96 6.44 8.41
C ALA A 54 12.16 6.68 9.36
N GLY A 55 13.35 6.25 8.96
CA GLY A 55 14.55 6.29 9.78
C GLY A 55 15.28 7.62 9.74
N PHE A 56 16.22 7.75 10.67
CA PHE A 56 17.05 8.95 10.83
C PHE A 56 18.23 8.99 9.87
N ASP A 57 18.63 7.85 9.31
CA ASP A 57 19.75 7.72 8.38
C ASP A 57 19.29 7.52 6.94
N PRO A 58 20.07 7.97 5.94
CA PRO A 58 19.81 7.64 4.54
C PRO A 58 19.97 6.13 4.27
N ILE A 59 19.04 5.56 3.51
CA ILE A 59 19.16 4.20 2.96
C ILE A 59 20.17 4.23 1.82
N PRO A 60 21.29 3.47 1.88
CA PRO A 60 22.25 3.43 0.78
C PRO A 60 21.65 2.75 -0.46
N ALA A 61 22.17 3.07 -1.64
CA ALA A 61 21.80 2.35 -2.87
C ALA A 61 22.02 0.83 -2.73
N ASN A 62 21.17 0.04 -3.36
CA ASN A 62 21.20 -1.43 -3.38
C ASN A 62 21.10 -2.09 -1.99
N SER A 63 20.41 -1.45 -1.04
CA SER A 63 20.33 -1.95 0.34
C SER A 63 18.98 -2.56 0.70
N ILE A 64 17.93 -2.22 -0.05
CA ILE A 64 16.57 -2.70 0.20
C ILE A 64 15.96 -3.31 -1.05
N ARG A 65 15.04 -4.25 -0.84
CA ARG A 65 14.23 -4.88 -1.87
C ARG A 65 12.76 -4.66 -1.56
N LEU A 66 11.99 -4.30 -2.57
CA LEU A 66 10.53 -4.31 -2.55
C LEU A 66 10.01 -5.43 -3.44
N SER A 67 9.03 -6.18 -2.97
CA SER A 67 8.35 -7.22 -3.73
C SER A 67 6.86 -6.88 -3.82
N ILE A 68 6.31 -6.84 -5.04
CA ILE A 68 4.86 -6.66 -5.27
C ILE A 68 4.37 -7.90 -6.01
N CYS A 69 3.65 -8.78 -5.32
CA CYS A 69 3.24 -10.08 -5.83
C CYS A 69 1.72 -10.20 -5.90
N GLY A 70 1.18 -10.23 -7.13
CA GLY A 70 -0.24 -10.47 -7.38
C GLY A 70 -0.58 -11.97 -7.45
N ALA A 71 -1.82 -12.33 -7.11
CA ALA A 71 -2.31 -13.72 -7.23
C ALA A 71 -2.42 -14.24 -8.69
N HIS A 72 -2.15 -13.39 -9.69
CA HIS A 72 -2.01 -13.61 -11.15
C HIS A 72 -3.12 -14.37 -11.91
N THR A 73 -4.07 -14.99 -11.23
CA THR A 73 -5.09 -15.85 -11.83
C THR A 73 -6.22 -15.04 -12.46
N TYR A 74 -6.73 -14.05 -11.73
CA TYR A 74 -7.92 -13.28 -12.13
C TYR A 74 -7.60 -11.87 -12.60
N TYR A 75 -6.47 -11.32 -12.17
CA TYR A 75 -5.90 -10.06 -12.63
C TYR A 75 -4.40 -10.21 -12.72
N ARG A 76 -3.75 -9.40 -13.55
CA ARG A 76 -2.28 -9.39 -13.68
C ARG A 76 -1.75 -8.03 -14.08
N SER A 77 -0.51 -7.74 -13.72
CA SER A 77 0.20 -6.62 -14.34
C SER A 77 0.51 -6.93 -15.81
N ASN A 78 0.96 -5.93 -16.56
CA ASN A 78 1.35 -6.13 -17.96
C ASN A 78 2.73 -6.82 -18.11
N GLY A 79 3.49 -6.97 -17.02
CA GLY A 79 4.82 -7.58 -17.00
C GLY A 79 5.93 -6.80 -17.71
N VAL A 80 5.66 -5.56 -18.14
CA VAL A 80 6.62 -4.74 -18.90
C VAL A 80 6.76 -3.31 -18.38
N THR A 81 5.69 -2.74 -17.83
CA THR A 81 5.71 -1.40 -17.24
C THR A 81 5.99 -1.54 -15.74
N PRO A 82 7.17 -1.11 -15.26
CA PRO A 82 7.52 -1.22 -13.85
C PRO A 82 6.66 -0.29 -12.98
N PRO A 83 6.61 -0.54 -11.66
CA PRO A 83 5.95 0.35 -10.71
C PRO A 83 6.39 1.82 -10.84
N GLY A 84 5.39 2.71 -10.89
CA GLY A 84 5.53 4.15 -11.04
C GLY A 84 5.57 4.91 -9.72
N GLY A 85 5.45 6.24 -9.80
CA GLY A 85 5.52 7.13 -8.63
C GLY A 85 6.89 7.04 -7.95
N TYR A 86 6.89 6.83 -6.62
CA TYR A 86 8.12 6.63 -5.86
C TYR A 86 8.86 5.34 -6.25
N GLY A 87 8.16 4.40 -6.90
CA GLY A 87 8.74 3.17 -7.46
C GLY A 87 9.82 3.43 -8.50
N THR A 88 9.89 4.63 -9.09
CA THR A 88 10.95 5.02 -10.02
C THR A 88 12.35 5.09 -9.39
N ASN A 89 12.45 5.11 -8.05
CA ASN A 89 13.71 5.01 -7.30
C ASN A 89 14.28 3.58 -7.24
N PHE A 90 13.58 2.61 -7.81
CA PHE A 90 13.96 1.21 -7.82
C PHE A 90 14.28 0.75 -9.25
N THR A 91 15.16 -0.23 -9.35
CA THR A 91 15.38 -1.03 -10.55
C THR A 91 14.55 -2.30 -10.41
N TRP A 92 13.58 -2.48 -11.30
CA TRP A 92 12.58 -3.53 -11.20
C TRP A 92 12.86 -4.69 -12.15
N THR A 93 12.60 -5.90 -11.67
CA THR A 93 12.55 -7.13 -12.47
C THR A 93 11.17 -7.76 -12.30
N HIS A 94 10.59 -8.28 -13.39
CA HIS A 94 9.32 -8.99 -13.36
C HIS A 94 9.56 -10.50 -13.47
N ALA A 95 8.95 -11.27 -12.58
CA ALA A 95 8.94 -12.72 -12.59
C ALA A 95 7.66 -13.27 -13.21
N THR A 96 7.71 -14.52 -13.70
CA THR A 96 6.58 -15.19 -14.37
C THR A 96 5.35 -15.41 -13.49
N SER A 97 5.49 -15.31 -12.16
CA SER A 97 4.40 -15.41 -11.17
C SER A 97 3.64 -14.10 -10.92
N ASP A 98 3.82 -13.08 -11.76
CA ASP A 98 3.34 -11.70 -11.57
C ASP A 98 3.85 -11.04 -10.28
N CYS A 99 5.12 -11.31 -9.98
CA CYS A 99 5.87 -10.65 -8.92
C CYS A 99 6.84 -9.64 -9.53
N TRP A 100 6.78 -8.40 -9.06
CA TRP A 100 7.76 -7.37 -9.33
C TRP A 100 8.74 -7.27 -8.17
N GLU A 101 10.03 -7.43 -8.43
CA GLU A 101 11.10 -7.24 -7.44
C GLU A 101 11.89 -5.97 -7.78
N GLY A 102 11.95 -5.03 -6.85
CA GLY A 102 12.58 -3.72 -7.01
C GLY A 102 13.73 -3.53 -6.03
N ILE A 103 14.93 -3.25 -6.51
CA ILE A 103 16.07 -2.88 -5.67
C ILE A 103 16.29 -1.38 -5.77
N ASN A 104 16.44 -0.68 -4.64
CA ASN A 104 16.64 0.77 -4.69
C ASN A 104 17.95 1.11 -5.41
N LYS A 105 17.91 1.95 -6.44
CA LYS A 105 19.09 2.23 -7.29
C LYS A 105 19.89 3.46 -6.85
N ALA A 106 19.34 4.25 -5.92
CA ALA A 106 19.94 5.46 -5.40
C ALA A 106 19.79 5.52 -3.88
N VAL A 107 20.56 6.43 -3.26
CA VAL A 107 20.41 6.76 -1.85
C VAL A 107 19.02 7.37 -1.63
N ILE A 108 18.30 6.88 -0.63
CA ILE A 108 17.01 7.44 -0.20
C ILE A 108 17.26 8.20 1.10
N ALA A 109 17.01 9.51 1.10
CA ALA A 109 17.24 10.35 2.26
C ALA A 109 16.35 9.96 3.45
N ALA A 110 16.78 10.31 4.66
CA ALA A 110 15.95 10.20 5.87
C ALA A 110 14.63 10.98 5.70
N GLY A 111 13.51 10.37 6.09
CA GLY A 111 12.17 10.94 5.92
C GLY A 111 11.66 11.00 4.47
N ALA A 112 12.41 10.50 3.50
CA ALA A 112 11.97 10.44 2.11
C ALA A 112 11.05 9.24 1.87
N GLY A 113 10.07 9.41 0.98
CA GLY A 113 9.10 8.39 0.67
C GLY A 113 8.05 8.89 -0.29
N GLY A 114 7.09 8.03 -0.62
CA GLY A 114 5.94 8.38 -1.41
C GLY A 114 5.18 7.17 -1.93
N MET A 115 4.09 7.47 -2.63
CA MET A 115 3.22 6.47 -3.22
C MET A 115 3.91 5.77 -4.40
N ILE A 116 3.90 4.44 -4.36
CA ILE A 116 4.25 3.54 -5.46
C ILE A 116 2.95 3.08 -6.11
N THR A 117 2.91 3.05 -7.45
CA THR A 117 1.72 2.64 -8.20
C THR A 117 2.02 1.52 -9.19
N LEU A 118 1.11 0.57 -9.36
CA LEU A 118 1.21 -0.49 -10.37
C LEU A 118 -0.18 -0.80 -10.94
N ASP A 119 -0.29 -0.84 -12.26
CA ASP A 119 -1.56 -1.14 -12.93
C ASP A 119 -1.76 -2.65 -13.11
N TYR A 120 -2.97 -3.11 -12.79
CA TYR A 120 -3.44 -4.48 -12.95
C TYR A 120 -4.65 -4.53 -13.88
N ILE A 121 -4.66 -5.51 -14.79
CA ILE A 121 -5.76 -5.72 -15.75
C ILE A 121 -6.53 -6.98 -15.35
N GLY A 122 -7.85 -6.87 -15.27
CA GLY A 122 -8.73 -8.02 -15.04
C GLY A 122 -8.69 -9.02 -16.19
N GLN A 123 -8.39 -10.30 -15.90
CA GLN A 123 -8.27 -11.39 -16.87
C GLN A 123 -9.50 -12.31 -16.85
N LEU A 124 -9.95 -12.70 -15.67
CA LEU A 124 -11.03 -13.66 -15.47
C LEU A 124 -11.94 -13.18 -14.35
N ALA A 125 -13.23 -13.45 -14.48
CA ALA A 125 -14.20 -13.13 -13.44
C ALA A 125 -14.04 -14.06 -12.23
N THR A 126 -14.26 -13.51 -11.04
CA THR A 126 -14.25 -14.23 -9.76
C THR A 126 -15.36 -13.69 -8.86
N THR A 127 -15.94 -14.57 -8.04
CA THR A 127 -16.86 -14.21 -6.96
C THR A 127 -16.13 -13.84 -5.66
N ALA A 128 -14.82 -14.09 -5.57
CA ALA A 128 -13.99 -13.82 -4.40
C ALA A 128 -12.81 -12.90 -4.74
N PRO A 129 -12.56 -11.83 -3.97
CA PRO A 129 -11.34 -11.02 -4.10
C PRO A 129 -10.07 -11.84 -3.92
N GLN A 130 -8.99 -11.41 -4.58
CA GLN A 130 -7.66 -12.02 -4.42
C GLN A 130 -6.65 -10.99 -3.95
N THR A 131 -5.67 -11.46 -3.18
CA THR A 131 -4.69 -10.60 -2.51
C THR A 131 -3.46 -10.35 -3.37
N THR A 132 -2.97 -9.13 -3.32
CA THR A 132 -1.63 -8.71 -3.73
C THR A 132 -0.83 -8.43 -2.46
N SER A 133 0.35 -9.03 -2.30
CA SER A 133 1.28 -8.67 -1.23
C SER A 133 2.28 -7.61 -1.70
N VAL A 134 2.66 -6.73 -0.79
CA VAL A 134 3.72 -5.74 -0.97
C VAL A 134 4.64 -5.87 0.23
N ASP A 135 5.84 -6.35 -0.01
CA ASP A 135 6.77 -6.73 1.05
C ASP A 135 8.08 -5.94 0.89
N MET A 136 8.75 -5.66 2.00
CA MET A 136 10.03 -4.95 2.01
C MET A 136 11.06 -5.71 2.83
N GLU A 137 12.27 -5.84 2.30
CA GLU A 137 13.39 -6.52 2.93
C GLU A 137 14.68 -5.67 2.86
N VAL A 138 15.42 -5.62 3.97
CA VAL A 138 16.81 -5.15 3.98
C VAL A 138 17.73 -6.26 3.49
N ILE A 139 18.43 -6.03 2.38
CA ILE A 139 19.26 -7.02 1.70
C ILE A 139 20.78 -6.73 1.80
N ALA A 140 21.15 -5.51 2.19
CA ALA A 140 22.55 -5.12 2.43
C ALA A 140 22.64 -3.95 3.42
N ASN A 141 23.87 -3.62 3.85
CA ASN A 141 24.15 -2.49 4.75
C ASN A 141 23.33 -2.48 6.06
N PRO A 142 23.21 -3.60 6.80
CA PRO A 142 22.34 -3.71 7.97
C PRO A 142 22.64 -2.68 9.08
N ALA A 143 23.85 -2.12 9.11
CA ALA A 143 24.22 -1.05 10.05
C ALA A 143 23.47 0.27 9.79
N SER A 144 22.92 0.48 8.59
CA SER A 144 22.08 1.64 8.24
C SER A 144 20.62 1.49 8.70
N PHE A 145 20.26 0.37 9.34
CA PHE A 145 18.88 -0.01 9.66
C PHE A 145 18.78 -0.44 11.13
N THR A 146 19.12 0.48 12.04
CA THR A 146 19.28 0.18 13.47
C THR A 146 17.98 -0.10 14.20
N ASN A 147 16.83 0.34 13.67
CA ASN A 147 15.50 0.11 14.23
C ASN A 147 14.67 -0.89 13.40
N GLU A 148 15.28 -1.56 12.42
CA GLU A 148 14.52 -2.38 11.51
C GLU A 148 14.04 -3.68 12.14
N ASN A 149 12.72 -3.91 12.03
CA ASN A 149 12.17 -5.24 12.27
C ASN A 149 12.28 -6.04 10.98
N ARG A 150 13.25 -6.96 10.91
CA ARG A 150 13.54 -7.79 9.72
C ARG A 150 12.41 -8.73 9.29
N VAL A 151 11.29 -8.71 10.01
CA VAL A 151 10.08 -9.49 9.76
C VAL A 151 8.90 -8.53 9.93
N ASN A 152 8.11 -8.30 8.88
CA ASN A 152 6.83 -7.54 8.85
C ASN A 152 6.91 -6.07 8.41
N ASN A 153 7.13 -5.86 7.11
CA ASN A 153 6.57 -4.69 6.44
C ASN A 153 5.77 -5.19 5.24
N ASP A 154 4.70 -5.92 5.54
CA ASP A 154 3.83 -6.53 4.54
C ASP A 154 2.56 -5.67 4.47
N ALA A 155 2.31 -5.06 3.32
CA ALA A 155 1.04 -4.42 3.02
C ALA A 155 0.25 -5.32 2.06
N ILE A 156 -1.04 -5.48 2.31
CA ILE A 156 -1.92 -6.32 1.50
C ILE A 156 -3.02 -5.50 0.86
N ALA A 157 -3.29 -5.75 -0.42
CA ALA A 157 -4.42 -5.17 -1.15
C ALA A 157 -5.26 -6.29 -1.75
N THR A 158 -6.58 -6.13 -1.76
CA THR A 158 -7.48 -7.10 -2.41
C THR A 158 -8.14 -6.49 -3.63
N LEU A 159 -8.24 -7.26 -4.71
CA LEU A 159 -8.94 -6.88 -5.93
C LEU A 159 -9.92 -7.97 -6.35
N ALA A 160 -11.14 -7.58 -6.66
CA ALA A 160 -12.15 -8.45 -7.27
C ALA A 160 -12.30 -8.14 -8.75
N VAL A 161 -12.42 -9.19 -9.57
CA VAL A 161 -12.74 -9.05 -11.00
C VAL A 161 -14.15 -9.54 -11.22
N ALA A 162 -15.09 -8.63 -11.41
CA ALA A 162 -16.47 -8.95 -11.72
C ALA A 162 -16.58 -9.48 -13.17
N GLY A 163 -17.53 -10.40 -13.38
CA GLY A 163 -18.02 -10.65 -14.74
C GLY A 163 -18.57 -9.37 -15.35
N GLN A 164 -18.60 -9.27 -16.68
CA GLN A 164 -19.28 -8.15 -17.33
C GLN A 164 -20.68 -8.02 -16.73
N LEU A 165 -20.96 -6.90 -16.07
CA LEU A 165 -22.33 -6.56 -15.72
C LEU A 165 -23.10 -6.59 -17.05
N PRO A 166 -24.25 -7.29 -17.12
CA PRO A 166 -25.03 -7.30 -18.34
C PRO A 166 -25.24 -5.84 -18.74
N ALA A 167 -24.86 -5.50 -19.98
CA ALA A 167 -25.13 -4.18 -20.52
C ALA A 167 -26.57 -3.84 -20.17
N LYS A 168 -26.81 -2.70 -19.51
CA LYS A 168 -28.17 -2.22 -19.28
C LYS A 168 -28.83 -2.23 -20.65
N HIS A 169 -29.66 -3.23 -20.92
CA HIS A 169 -30.46 -3.26 -22.13
C HIS A 169 -31.18 -1.91 -22.13
N PRO A 170 -31.08 -1.07 -23.18
CA PRO A 170 -31.93 0.09 -23.28
C PRO A 170 -33.34 -0.46 -23.12
N ARG A 171 -33.99 -0.05 -22.02
CA ARG A 171 -35.34 -0.45 -21.72
C ARG A 171 -36.11 0.00 -22.96
N ASN A 172 -36.58 -0.95 -23.78
CA ASN A 172 -37.41 -0.63 -24.94
C ASN A 172 -38.54 0.24 -24.40
N GLU A 173 -38.43 1.56 -24.60
CA GLU A 173 -39.53 2.47 -24.44
C GLU A 173 -40.59 1.90 -25.37
N ARG A 174 -41.61 1.27 -24.77
CA ARG A 174 -42.74 0.76 -25.54
C ARG A 174 -43.25 1.94 -26.32
N ALA A 175 -43.18 1.84 -27.64
CA ALA A 175 -43.88 2.75 -28.53
C ALA A 175 -45.33 2.91 -28.00
N PRO A 176 -45.85 4.15 -27.94
CA PRO A 176 -47.19 4.39 -27.43
C PRO A 176 -48.18 3.51 -28.20
N ARG A 177 -49.06 2.81 -27.46
CA ARG A 177 -50.15 2.04 -28.05
C ARG A 177 -51.01 3.01 -28.87
N LYS A 178 -51.09 2.74 -30.17
CA LYS A 178 -52.03 3.37 -31.10
C LYS A 178 -53.45 2.99 -30.62
N GLY A 179 -54.07 3.83 -29.79
CA GLY A 179 -55.37 3.49 -29.18
C GLY A 179 -56.04 4.59 -28.38
N ASP A 180 -55.31 5.51 -27.73
CA ASP A 180 -55.94 6.56 -26.91
C ASP A 180 -56.21 7.84 -27.68
N GLN A 181 -57.02 7.71 -28.73
CA GLN A 181 -57.81 8.81 -29.28
C GLN A 181 -59.26 8.31 -29.26
N TRP A 182 -60.18 9.16 -28.80
CA TRP A 182 -61.63 8.97 -28.68
C TRP A 182 -62.15 8.39 -27.35
N ARG A 183 -62.28 9.25 -26.34
CA ARG A 183 -63.59 9.74 -25.85
C ARG A 183 -63.43 10.97 -24.96
#